data_AF-A0A7L6CI46-F1
#
_entry.id   AF-A0A7L6CI46-F1
#
_cell.length_a   1.000
_cell.length_b   1.000
_cell.length_c   1.000
_cell.angle_alpha   90.00
_cell.angle_beta   90.00
_cell.angle_gamma   90.00
#
_symmetry.space_group_name_H-M   'P 1'
#
loop_
_entity.id
_entity.type
_entity.pdbx_description
1 polymer ?
#
loop_
_entity_poly.entity_id
_entity_poly.type
_entity_poly.pdbx_seq_one_letter_code
_entity_poly.pdbx_strand_id
1 'polypeptide(L)'
;MILTPVQKSLCERVLNAFETGSAGGDYAAIAIFHDGPHRIRQITYGRSQTTEYGNLQELISQYVNANGLFSAALAPFVSLIGQTPLVDHAQFISLLVQAGSKDPVMKSVQDTFFDARYFTPAFNWAQKYGFQEALSMLVIYDSFIHSNGILPFLRSRFPEVPPANGGNERKWITQYVDVRDAWLATHSNPELHPTVYRTKCLRFEIARGNWALSQIPINAHGVLVEPSPTIPLPTGNTTQPVIASTIAFIGSPAAGSGGAAPVTNSSPAVALASGFAANVASSAIEQWTFFGGQRYNRKGSILQIGHKEGEDGWWQRVGQYWENIGRDDLDGRDHEWPWSAAFISWIMRQSGAENRFAYSASHATYISKSIRDRNQGNTNALYWGFRLNERKPQVGDLVCWDRDSDKVVDYDHQHLGHYNSHTDLVVSVSADEIEIIGGNVGNSVTRRPLALTDEGFLSASVQGGETLFALMGYRFP
;
A
#
# COMPACT_ATOMS: atom_id res chain seq x y z
N MET A 1 -28.01 -9.28 -17.94
CA MET A 1 -26.58 -9.20 -17.55
C MET A 1 -26.13 -10.52 -16.95
N ILE A 2 -25.04 -11.10 -17.46
CA ILE A 2 -24.36 -12.23 -16.83
C ILE A 2 -22.90 -11.80 -16.66
N LEU A 3 -22.52 -11.42 -15.44
CA LEU A 3 -21.11 -11.24 -15.08
C LEU A 3 -20.50 -12.60 -14.79
N THR A 4 -19.32 -12.89 -15.33
CA THR A 4 -18.53 -14.03 -14.85
C THR A 4 -18.00 -13.75 -13.43
N PRO A 5 -17.67 -14.78 -12.62
CA PRO A 5 -17.03 -14.57 -11.32
C PRO A 5 -15.75 -13.72 -11.42
N VAL A 6 -14.99 -13.89 -12.49
CA VAL A 6 -13.78 -13.10 -12.80
C VAL A 6 -14.12 -11.63 -13.00
N GLN A 7 -15.16 -11.31 -13.78
CA GLN A 7 -15.57 -9.93 -14.01
C GLN A 7 -16.16 -9.28 -12.75
N LYS A 8 -16.93 -10.04 -11.95
CA LYS A 8 -17.43 -9.57 -10.65
C LYS A 8 -16.26 -9.22 -9.72
N SER A 9 -15.31 -10.15 -9.56
CA SER A 9 -14.10 -9.94 -8.75
C SER A 9 -13.32 -8.72 -9.24
N LEU A 10 -13.17 -8.56 -10.55
CA LEU A 10 -12.47 -7.40 -11.11
C LEU A 10 -13.21 -6.08 -10.80
N CYS A 11 -14.55 -6.06 -10.88
CA CYS A 11 -15.32 -4.88 -10.49
C CYS A 11 -15.09 -4.53 -9.01
N GLU A 12 -15.22 -5.49 -8.11
CA GLU A 12 -15.01 -5.31 -6.68
C GLU A 12 -13.61 -4.80 -6.37
N ARG A 13 -12.59 -5.38 -6.99
CA ARG A 13 -11.19 -4.99 -6.77
C ARG A 13 -10.89 -3.59 -7.30
N VAL A 14 -11.49 -3.17 -8.41
CA VAL A 14 -11.38 -1.78 -8.90
C VAL A 14 -12.03 -0.82 -7.91
N LEU A 15 -13.21 -1.15 -7.38
CA LEU A 15 -13.87 -0.30 -6.39
C LEU A 15 -13.12 -0.26 -5.06
N ASN A 16 -12.59 -1.39 -4.59
CA ASN A 16 -11.71 -1.44 -3.42
C ASN A 16 -10.51 -0.51 -3.61
N ALA A 17 -9.89 -0.52 -4.80
CA ALA A 17 -8.79 0.39 -5.10
C ALA A 17 -9.22 1.86 -5.07
N PHE A 18 -10.45 2.17 -5.50
CA PHE A 18 -11.00 3.52 -5.37
C PHE A 18 -11.29 3.91 -3.92
N GLU A 19 -11.74 3.00 -3.06
CA GLU A 19 -12.07 3.29 -1.66
C GLU A 19 -10.84 3.34 -0.75
N THR A 20 -9.88 2.43 -0.98
CA THR A 20 -8.82 2.11 -0.01
C THR A 20 -7.41 2.25 -0.58
N GLY A 21 -7.26 2.51 -1.88
CA GLY A 21 -5.96 2.50 -2.54
C GLY A 21 -5.36 1.09 -2.69
N SER A 22 -6.14 0.03 -2.45
CA SER A 22 -5.73 -1.36 -2.62
C SER A 22 -6.83 -2.18 -3.32
N ALA A 23 -6.42 -3.06 -4.25
CA ALA A 23 -7.33 -3.97 -4.93
C ALA A 23 -7.97 -5.01 -3.98
N GLY A 24 -7.27 -5.37 -2.90
CA GLY A 24 -7.73 -6.40 -1.96
C GLY A 24 -8.87 -5.95 -1.05
N GLY A 25 -9.04 -4.64 -0.87
CA GLY A 25 -9.84 -4.08 0.23
C GLY A 25 -9.21 -4.40 1.60
N ASP A 26 -9.62 -3.66 2.63
CA ASP A 26 -9.14 -3.89 3.99
C ASP A 26 -10.30 -4.29 4.92
N TYR A 27 -10.40 -5.59 5.18
CA TYR A 27 -11.43 -6.17 6.04
C TYR A 27 -11.19 -5.88 7.52
N ALA A 28 -10.00 -5.47 7.92
CA ALA A 28 -9.65 -5.11 9.29
C ALA A 28 -9.69 -3.59 9.53
N ALA A 29 -9.86 -2.78 8.47
CA ALA A 29 -9.86 -1.33 8.52
C ALA A 29 -10.74 -0.81 9.65
N ILE A 30 -10.16 0.03 10.50
CA ILE A 30 -10.89 0.82 11.49
C ILE A 30 -10.50 2.28 11.34
N ALA A 31 -11.51 3.13 11.20
CA ALA A 31 -11.38 4.56 11.36
C ALA A 31 -12.29 5.04 12.48
N ILE A 32 -11.95 6.19 13.07
CA ILE A 32 -12.76 6.82 14.12
C ILE A 32 -13.12 8.22 13.67
N PHE A 33 -14.41 8.50 13.57
CA PHE A 33 -14.94 9.79 13.13
C PHE A 33 -15.94 10.36 14.14
N HIS A 34 -16.14 11.68 14.10
CA HIS A 34 -17.08 12.43 14.94
C HIS A 34 -18.44 12.65 14.23
N ASP A 35 -18.97 11.58 13.68
CA ASP A 35 -20.13 11.57 12.78
C ASP A 35 -21.26 10.64 13.27
N GLY A 36 -21.15 10.12 14.51
CA GLY A 36 -22.22 9.36 15.16
C GLY A 36 -23.42 10.24 15.55
N PRO A 37 -24.50 9.64 16.07
CA PRO A 37 -25.65 10.38 16.61
C PRO A 37 -25.20 11.47 17.59
N HIS A 38 -25.71 12.70 17.43
CA HIS A 38 -25.28 13.88 18.19
C HIS A 38 -23.78 14.22 18.07
N ARG A 39 -23.12 13.81 16.97
CA ARG A 39 -21.69 14.04 16.68
C ARG A 39 -20.73 13.36 17.66
N ILE A 40 -21.15 12.25 18.26
CA ILE A 40 -20.26 11.41 19.07
C ILE A 40 -19.20 10.76 18.20
N ARG A 41 -18.07 10.39 18.82
CA ARG A 41 -17.06 9.53 18.20
C ARG A 41 -17.63 8.13 18.00
N GLN A 42 -17.40 7.54 16.84
CA GLN A 42 -17.81 6.17 16.55
C GLN A 42 -16.76 5.43 15.71
N ILE A 43 -16.79 4.11 15.80
CA ILE A 43 -16.01 3.22 14.93
C ILE A 43 -16.64 3.15 13.54
N THR A 44 -15.79 3.18 12.51
CA THR A 44 -16.09 2.83 11.12
C THR A 44 -15.23 1.64 10.74
N TYR A 45 -15.82 0.52 10.31
CA TYR A 45 -15.14 -0.78 10.22
C TYR A 45 -15.36 -1.52 8.89
N GLY A 46 -14.31 -2.15 8.39
CA GLY A 46 -14.34 -3.15 7.33
C GLY A 46 -14.11 -2.62 5.90
N ARG A 47 -14.10 -3.54 4.92
CA ARG A 47 -13.60 -3.30 3.55
C ARG A 47 -14.35 -2.26 2.73
N SER A 48 -15.60 -2.01 3.07
CA SER A 48 -16.45 -0.97 2.49
C SER A 48 -17.11 -0.12 3.58
N GLN A 49 -16.51 -0.16 4.78
CA GLN A 49 -16.79 0.69 5.94
C GLN A 49 -18.26 0.74 6.39
N THR A 50 -18.56 0.14 7.55
CA THR A 50 -19.83 0.31 8.26
C THR A 50 -19.61 0.96 9.63
N THR A 51 -20.53 1.82 10.05
CA THR A 51 -20.42 2.56 11.30
C THR A 51 -21.03 1.81 12.49
N GLU A 52 -20.49 2.09 13.68
CA GLU A 52 -20.88 1.50 14.97
C GLU A 52 -22.37 1.69 15.27
N TYR A 53 -22.87 2.91 15.09
CA TYR A 53 -24.29 3.26 15.26
C TYR A 53 -25.11 3.06 13.97
N GLY A 54 -24.50 2.49 12.93
CA GLY A 54 -25.15 2.10 11.70
C GLY A 54 -25.36 0.59 11.67
N ASN A 55 -24.68 -0.10 10.74
CA ASN A 55 -24.90 -1.51 10.49
C ASN A 55 -23.84 -2.43 11.12
N LEU A 56 -22.91 -1.92 11.94
CA LEU A 56 -21.86 -2.74 12.54
C LEU A 56 -22.44 -3.86 13.42
N GLN A 57 -23.53 -3.59 14.15
CA GLN A 57 -24.19 -4.61 14.96
C GLN A 57 -24.64 -5.80 14.12
N GLU A 58 -25.27 -5.55 12.97
CA GLU A 58 -25.73 -6.60 12.06
C GLU A 58 -24.55 -7.39 11.50
N LEU A 59 -23.49 -6.71 11.07
CA LEU A 59 -22.28 -7.34 10.52
C LEU A 59 -21.63 -8.29 11.54
N ILE A 60 -21.46 -7.84 12.78
CA ILE A 60 -20.87 -8.67 13.85
C ILE A 60 -21.83 -9.77 14.28
N SER A 61 -23.15 -9.54 14.24
CA SER A 61 -24.15 -10.59 14.48
C SER A 61 -24.04 -11.70 13.43
N GLN A 62 -23.90 -11.36 12.15
CA GLN A 62 -23.72 -12.34 11.07
C GLN A 62 -22.42 -13.13 11.24
N TYR A 63 -21.32 -12.45 11.62
CA TYR A 63 -20.05 -13.11 11.90
C TYR A 63 -20.12 -14.07 13.10
N VAL A 64 -20.78 -13.65 14.19
CA VAL A 64 -21.01 -14.50 15.37
C VAL A 64 -21.81 -15.74 14.98
N ASN A 65 -22.90 -15.57 14.23
CA ASN A 65 -23.74 -16.67 13.75
C ASN A 65 -23.02 -17.60 12.76
N ALA A 66 -22.04 -17.09 12.02
CA ALA A 66 -21.19 -17.88 11.12
C ALA A 66 -20.11 -18.70 11.85
N ASN A 67 -20.02 -18.60 13.18
CA ASN A 67 -19.05 -19.32 14.02
C ASN A 67 -17.58 -19.09 13.62
N GLY A 68 -17.22 -17.85 13.29
CA GLY A 68 -15.83 -17.47 13.09
C GLY A 68 -14.94 -17.66 14.34
N LEU A 69 -13.64 -17.65 14.11
CA LEU A 69 -12.58 -17.86 15.10
C LEU A 69 -12.69 -16.93 16.32
N PHE A 70 -13.14 -15.69 16.13
CA PHE A 70 -13.29 -14.68 17.18
C PHE A 70 -14.75 -14.51 17.64
N SER A 71 -15.69 -15.31 17.15
CA SER A 71 -17.13 -15.16 17.43
C SER A 71 -17.45 -15.25 18.91
N ALA A 72 -16.87 -16.20 19.64
CA ALA A 72 -17.10 -16.35 21.08
C ALA A 72 -16.65 -15.11 21.89
N ALA A 73 -15.57 -14.46 21.46
CA ALA A 73 -15.04 -13.26 22.11
C ALA A 73 -15.79 -11.98 21.70
N LEU A 74 -16.32 -11.92 20.47
CA LEU A 74 -17.12 -10.79 19.99
C LEU A 74 -18.59 -10.85 20.42
N ALA A 75 -19.14 -12.04 20.69
CA ALA A 75 -20.54 -12.23 21.06
C ALA A 75 -21.03 -11.34 22.21
N PRO A 76 -20.29 -11.15 23.32
CA PRO A 76 -20.72 -10.27 24.42
C PRO A 76 -20.89 -8.80 24.02
N PHE A 77 -20.22 -8.34 22.96
CA PHE A 77 -20.29 -6.95 22.50
C PHE A 77 -21.49 -6.69 21.58
N VAL A 78 -22.10 -7.72 20.99
CA VAL A 78 -23.14 -7.56 19.96
C VAL A 78 -24.31 -6.70 20.43
N SER A 79 -24.78 -6.88 21.67
CA SER A 79 -25.89 -6.08 22.22
C SER A 79 -25.50 -4.64 22.60
N LEU A 80 -24.20 -4.35 22.67
CA LEU A 80 -23.66 -3.03 23.05
C LEU A 80 -23.43 -2.13 21.83
N ILE A 81 -23.13 -2.72 20.67
CA ILE A 81 -22.86 -1.98 19.42
C ILE A 81 -24.07 -1.10 19.08
N GLY A 82 -23.82 0.19 18.89
CA GLY A 82 -24.85 1.19 18.57
C GLY A 82 -25.73 1.62 19.76
N GLN A 83 -25.48 1.09 20.96
CA GLN A 83 -26.19 1.44 22.20
C GLN A 83 -25.29 2.20 23.16
N THR A 84 -24.07 1.70 23.37
CA THR A 84 -23.04 2.32 24.20
C THR A 84 -21.78 2.56 23.37
N PRO A 85 -21.09 3.70 23.52
CA PRO A 85 -19.88 3.95 22.74
C PRO A 85 -18.78 2.93 23.05
N LEU A 86 -18.36 2.17 22.04
CA LEU A 86 -17.27 1.19 22.10
C LEU A 86 -15.97 1.73 21.47
N VAL A 87 -15.99 2.97 20.98
CA VAL A 87 -14.85 3.65 20.32
C VAL A 87 -13.57 3.76 21.14
N ASP A 88 -13.65 3.67 22.47
CA ASP A 88 -12.49 3.66 23.37
C ASP A 88 -12.27 2.27 24.02
N HIS A 89 -13.04 1.24 23.61
CA HIS A 89 -12.95 -0.10 24.16
C HIS A 89 -11.87 -0.94 23.44
N ALA A 90 -10.62 -0.83 23.89
CA ALA A 90 -9.44 -1.41 23.24
C ALA A 90 -9.58 -2.91 22.88
N GLN A 91 -10.18 -3.72 23.75
CA GLN A 91 -10.39 -5.15 23.48
C GLN A 91 -11.35 -5.38 22.32
N PHE A 92 -12.40 -4.58 22.19
CA PHE A 92 -13.40 -4.74 21.13
C PHE A 92 -12.78 -4.39 19.77
N ILE A 93 -12.08 -3.26 19.71
CA ILE A 93 -11.32 -2.81 18.53
C ILE A 93 -10.30 -3.88 18.12
N SER A 94 -9.52 -4.41 19.07
CA SER A 94 -8.56 -5.47 18.78
C SER A 94 -9.22 -6.73 18.23
N LEU A 95 -10.38 -7.14 18.74
CA LEU A 95 -11.12 -8.29 18.24
C LEU A 95 -11.67 -8.07 16.82
N LEU A 96 -12.15 -6.87 16.51
CA LEU A 96 -12.56 -6.51 15.14
C LEU A 96 -11.38 -6.61 14.16
N VAL A 97 -10.25 -5.97 14.48
CA VAL A 97 -9.03 -6.03 13.65
C VAL A 97 -8.58 -7.48 13.46
N GLN A 98 -8.54 -8.27 14.53
CA GLN A 98 -8.13 -9.68 14.46
C GLN A 98 -9.09 -10.53 13.64
N ALA A 99 -10.40 -10.32 13.78
CA ALA A 99 -11.37 -11.01 12.96
C ALA A 99 -11.19 -10.67 11.48
N GLY A 100 -11.09 -9.38 11.12
CA GLY A 100 -10.90 -8.94 9.73
C GLY A 100 -9.60 -9.40 9.09
N SER A 101 -8.51 -9.43 9.85
CA SER A 101 -7.17 -9.77 9.34
C SER A 101 -6.91 -11.28 9.28
N LYS A 102 -7.32 -12.02 10.32
CA LYS A 102 -6.90 -13.42 10.53
C LYS A 102 -7.97 -14.44 10.18
N ASP A 103 -9.25 -14.07 10.16
CA ASP A 103 -10.34 -15.03 9.99
C ASP A 103 -10.99 -14.93 8.60
N PRO A 104 -10.82 -15.96 7.74
CA PRO A 104 -11.51 -16.04 6.45
C PRO A 104 -13.04 -15.95 6.56
N VAL A 105 -13.65 -16.37 7.69
CA VAL A 105 -15.09 -16.25 7.91
C VAL A 105 -15.52 -14.79 8.00
N MET A 106 -14.74 -13.92 8.65
CA MET A 106 -15.03 -12.49 8.70
C MET A 106 -14.96 -11.87 7.30
N LYS A 107 -13.99 -12.27 6.48
CA LYS A 107 -13.88 -11.81 5.09
C LYS A 107 -15.12 -12.19 4.28
N SER A 108 -15.52 -13.46 4.33
CA SER A 108 -16.72 -13.96 3.64
C SER A 108 -18.02 -13.30 4.12
N VAL A 109 -18.13 -13.02 5.42
CA VAL A 109 -19.28 -12.32 6.00
C VAL A 109 -19.33 -10.87 5.53
N GLN A 110 -18.22 -10.13 5.57
CA GLN A 110 -18.16 -8.77 5.03
C GLN A 110 -18.48 -8.75 3.53
N ASP A 111 -17.99 -9.73 2.77
CA ASP A 111 -18.30 -9.84 1.35
C ASP A 111 -19.80 -9.97 1.10
N THR A 112 -20.43 -10.95 1.75
CA THR A 112 -21.88 -11.16 1.65
C THR A 112 -22.66 -9.94 2.10
N PHE A 113 -22.23 -9.31 3.19
CA PHE A 113 -22.89 -8.17 3.80
C PHE A 113 -22.86 -6.92 2.91
N PHE A 114 -21.69 -6.58 2.37
CA PHE A 114 -21.54 -5.41 1.50
C PHE A 114 -22.09 -5.67 0.09
N ASP A 115 -22.05 -6.91 -0.39
CA ASP A 115 -22.70 -7.29 -1.65
C ASP A 115 -24.21 -7.12 -1.58
N ALA A 116 -24.85 -7.50 -0.48
CA ALA A 116 -26.28 -7.31 -0.30
C ALA A 116 -26.68 -5.82 -0.31
N ARG A 117 -25.79 -4.94 0.16
CA ARG A 117 -26.03 -3.51 0.33
C ARG A 117 -25.70 -2.67 -0.90
N TYR A 118 -24.66 -3.04 -1.64
CA TYR A 118 -24.14 -2.20 -2.73
C TYR A 118 -24.15 -2.90 -4.09
N PHE A 119 -23.56 -4.10 -4.17
CA PHE A 119 -23.50 -4.84 -5.44
C PHE A 119 -24.89 -5.26 -5.93
N THR A 120 -25.70 -5.85 -5.05
CA THR A 120 -27.02 -6.40 -5.40
C THR A 120 -27.97 -5.31 -5.89
N PRO A 121 -28.11 -4.14 -5.22
CA PRO A 121 -28.90 -3.03 -5.76
C PRO A 121 -28.39 -2.52 -7.10
N ALA A 122 -27.07 -2.38 -7.28
CA ALA A 122 -26.46 -1.96 -8.53
C ALA A 122 -26.75 -2.95 -9.67
N PHE A 123 -26.59 -4.25 -9.40
CA PHE A 123 -26.85 -5.32 -10.35
C PHE A 123 -28.32 -5.39 -10.76
N ASN A 124 -29.24 -5.31 -9.79
CA ASN A 124 -30.67 -5.28 -10.05
C ASN A 124 -31.07 -4.06 -10.88
N TRP A 125 -30.47 -2.89 -10.61
CA TRP A 125 -30.67 -1.68 -11.41
C TRP A 125 -30.18 -1.90 -12.84
N ALA A 126 -28.97 -2.43 -13.02
CA ALA A 126 -28.39 -2.71 -14.34
C ALA A 126 -29.27 -3.68 -15.15
N GLN A 127 -29.76 -4.75 -14.52
CA GLN A 127 -30.69 -5.70 -15.14
C GLN A 127 -32.01 -5.05 -15.52
N LYS A 128 -32.63 -4.29 -14.61
CA LYS A 128 -33.89 -3.59 -14.85
C LYS A 128 -33.82 -2.66 -16.06
N TYR A 129 -32.67 -2.00 -16.26
CA TYR A 129 -32.47 -1.04 -17.35
C TYR A 129 -31.75 -1.63 -18.58
N GLY A 130 -31.52 -2.95 -18.60
CA GLY A 130 -31.09 -3.69 -19.79
C GLY A 130 -29.59 -3.65 -20.09
N PHE A 131 -28.74 -3.24 -19.14
CA PHE A 131 -27.29 -3.28 -19.29
C PHE A 131 -26.77 -4.72 -19.29
N GLN A 132 -25.72 -5.00 -20.06
CA GLN A 132 -25.18 -6.35 -20.23
C GLN A 132 -23.66 -6.41 -20.13
N GLU A 133 -22.94 -5.34 -20.46
CA GLU A 133 -21.48 -5.34 -20.51
C GLU A 133 -20.85 -5.18 -19.13
N ALA A 134 -19.67 -5.77 -18.94
CA ALA A 134 -19.00 -5.79 -17.65
C ALA A 134 -18.51 -4.40 -17.23
N LEU A 135 -18.02 -3.60 -18.18
CA LEU A 135 -17.64 -2.21 -17.93
C LEU A 135 -18.86 -1.36 -17.53
N SER A 136 -20.03 -1.60 -18.13
CA SER A 136 -21.28 -0.96 -17.71
C SER A 136 -21.57 -1.26 -16.24
N MET A 137 -21.40 -2.52 -15.84
CA MET A 137 -21.64 -2.93 -14.46
C MET A 137 -20.65 -2.29 -13.49
N LEU A 138 -19.37 -2.17 -13.84
CA LEU A 138 -18.38 -1.44 -13.05
C LEU A 138 -18.77 0.03 -12.83
N VAL A 139 -19.20 0.73 -13.89
CA VAL A 139 -19.66 2.13 -13.82
C VAL A 139 -20.89 2.29 -12.92
N ILE A 140 -21.87 1.38 -13.06
CA ILE A 140 -23.09 1.40 -12.26
C ILE A 140 -22.75 1.09 -10.80
N TYR A 141 -21.93 0.07 -10.54
CA TYR A 141 -21.53 -0.31 -9.19
C TYR A 141 -20.77 0.81 -8.48
N ASP A 142 -19.80 1.45 -9.14
CA ASP A 142 -19.10 2.62 -8.61
C ASP A 142 -20.07 3.75 -8.21
N SER A 143 -21.13 3.96 -9.00
CA SER A 143 -22.12 5.00 -8.70
C SER A 143 -22.97 4.65 -7.47
N PHE A 144 -23.26 3.38 -7.24
CA PHE A 144 -23.95 2.92 -6.03
C PHE A 144 -23.08 3.04 -4.78
N ILE A 145 -21.78 2.78 -4.90
CA ILE A 145 -20.84 2.98 -3.79
C ILE A 145 -20.63 4.47 -3.49
N HIS A 146 -20.25 5.26 -4.49
CA HIS A 146 -19.85 6.66 -4.29
C HIS A 146 -21.03 7.62 -4.07
N SER A 147 -22.19 7.33 -4.67
CA SER A 147 -23.32 8.27 -4.74
C SER A 147 -24.67 7.66 -4.36
N ASN A 148 -24.69 6.43 -3.84
CA ASN A 148 -25.92 5.69 -3.53
C ASN A 148 -26.87 5.51 -4.73
N GLY A 149 -26.32 5.47 -5.96
CA GLY A 149 -27.02 5.08 -7.17
C GLY A 149 -26.76 5.98 -8.38
N ILE A 150 -27.52 5.75 -9.44
CA ILE A 150 -27.54 6.62 -10.62
C ILE A 150 -28.42 7.84 -10.31
N LEU A 151 -27.78 8.99 -10.11
CA LEU A 151 -28.46 10.22 -9.68
C LEU A 151 -29.36 10.79 -10.79
N PRO A 152 -30.66 11.03 -10.54
CA PRO A 152 -31.60 11.51 -11.57
C PRO A 152 -31.18 12.82 -12.26
N PHE A 153 -30.59 13.75 -11.52
CA PHE A 153 -30.15 15.04 -12.08
C PHE A 153 -28.89 14.94 -12.95
N LEU A 154 -28.09 13.87 -12.80
CA LEU A 154 -27.00 13.57 -13.74
C LEU A 154 -27.57 12.86 -14.95
N ARG A 155 -28.48 11.92 -14.73
CA ARG A 155 -29.17 11.20 -15.81
C ARG A 155 -29.84 12.15 -16.79
N SER A 156 -30.47 13.23 -16.33
CA SER A 156 -31.17 14.19 -17.20
C SER A 156 -30.26 15.04 -18.10
N ARG A 157 -28.93 14.99 -17.93
CA ARG A 157 -27.97 15.85 -18.65
C ARG A 157 -27.47 15.26 -19.98
N PHE A 158 -27.95 14.09 -20.38
CA PHE A 158 -27.57 13.47 -21.64
C PHE A 158 -28.72 12.70 -22.31
N PRO A 159 -28.74 12.66 -23.66
CA PRO A 159 -29.92 12.22 -24.42
C PRO A 159 -30.09 10.70 -24.52
N GLU A 160 -29.03 9.90 -24.45
CA GLU A 160 -29.13 8.45 -24.68
C GLU A 160 -30.03 7.79 -23.63
N VAL A 161 -30.97 6.95 -24.05
CA VAL A 161 -31.89 6.23 -23.14
C VAL A 161 -31.28 4.89 -22.71
N PRO A 162 -31.68 4.31 -21.56
CA PRO A 162 -31.16 3.01 -21.17
C PRO A 162 -31.48 1.92 -22.21
N PRO A 163 -30.69 0.84 -22.29
CA PRO A 163 -30.91 -0.24 -23.27
C PRO A 163 -32.31 -0.86 -23.25
N ALA A 164 -32.94 -0.99 -22.06
CA ALA A 164 -34.32 -1.46 -21.93
C ALA A 164 -35.35 -0.59 -22.67
N ASN A 165 -35.00 0.66 -23.00
CA ASN A 165 -35.82 1.60 -23.74
C ASN A 165 -35.32 1.80 -25.18
N GLY A 166 -34.49 0.89 -25.70
CA GLY A 166 -33.99 0.91 -27.08
C GLY A 166 -32.74 1.76 -27.32
N GLY A 167 -32.09 2.25 -26.26
CA GLY A 167 -30.86 3.04 -26.39
C GLY A 167 -29.60 2.20 -26.52
N ASN A 168 -28.51 2.84 -26.95
CA ASN A 168 -27.22 2.18 -27.09
C ASN A 168 -26.47 2.15 -25.74
N GLU A 169 -26.20 0.96 -25.22
CA GLU A 169 -25.55 0.73 -23.92
C GLU A 169 -24.23 1.49 -23.77
N ARG A 170 -23.31 1.30 -24.71
CA ARG A 170 -21.98 1.92 -24.67
C ARG A 170 -22.06 3.43 -24.71
N LYS A 171 -22.90 3.98 -25.59
CA LYS A 171 -23.14 5.42 -25.69
C LYS A 171 -23.76 5.98 -24.41
N TRP A 172 -24.69 5.26 -23.79
CA TRP A 172 -25.28 5.67 -22.52
C TRP A 172 -24.23 5.75 -21.43
N ILE A 173 -23.40 4.71 -21.30
CA ILE A 173 -22.33 4.65 -20.29
C ILE A 173 -21.29 5.75 -20.52
N THR A 174 -20.85 5.94 -21.75
CA THR A 174 -19.93 7.04 -22.10
C THR A 174 -20.50 8.40 -21.70
N GLN A 175 -21.74 8.70 -22.10
CA GLN A 175 -22.38 9.98 -21.76
C GLN A 175 -22.59 10.16 -20.26
N TYR A 176 -22.96 9.08 -19.54
CA TYR A 176 -23.10 9.12 -18.09
C TYR A 176 -21.77 9.40 -17.39
N VAL A 177 -20.70 8.71 -17.78
CA VAL A 177 -19.37 8.92 -17.22
C VAL A 177 -18.85 10.33 -17.53
N ASP A 178 -19.08 10.85 -18.73
CA ASP A 178 -18.71 12.23 -19.11
C ASP A 178 -19.42 13.27 -18.22
N VAL A 179 -20.73 13.11 -18.03
CA VAL A 179 -21.52 14.01 -17.18
C VAL A 179 -21.08 13.92 -15.72
N ARG A 180 -20.79 12.70 -15.23
CA ARG A 180 -20.35 12.49 -13.84
C ARG A 180 -18.95 13.04 -13.60
N ASP A 181 -18.04 12.89 -14.56
CA ASP A 181 -16.69 13.45 -14.51
C ASP A 181 -16.73 14.97 -14.39
N ALA A 182 -17.51 15.63 -15.26
CA ALA A 182 -17.70 17.08 -15.21
C ALA A 182 -18.34 17.54 -13.88
N TRP A 183 -19.31 16.78 -13.37
CA TRP A 183 -19.96 17.08 -12.09
C TRP A 183 -19.01 16.94 -10.89
N LEU A 184 -18.18 15.89 -10.84
CA LEU A 184 -17.17 15.74 -9.78
C LEU A 184 -16.11 16.84 -9.86
N ALA A 185 -15.62 17.15 -11.07
CA ALA A 185 -14.60 18.17 -11.28
C ALA A 185 -15.04 19.60 -10.94
N THR A 186 -16.35 19.88 -10.96
CA THR A 186 -16.92 21.22 -10.77
C THR A 186 -17.94 21.28 -9.63
N HIS A 187 -17.95 20.29 -8.75
CA HIS A 187 -18.93 20.19 -7.68
C HIS A 187 -18.87 21.41 -6.75
N SER A 188 -20.02 21.84 -6.19
CA SER A 188 -20.03 22.94 -5.21
C SER A 188 -19.32 22.60 -3.90
N ASN A 189 -19.31 21.32 -3.53
CA ASN A 189 -18.46 20.75 -2.47
C ASN A 189 -17.06 20.41 -3.04
N PRO A 190 -15.99 21.15 -2.68
CA PRO A 190 -14.63 20.89 -3.14
C PRO A 190 -14.05 19.55 -2.69
N GLU A 191 -14.57 18.95 -1.61
CA GLU A 191 -14.10 17.64 -1.13
C GLU A 191 -14.38 16.50 -2.13
N LEU A 192 -15.29 16.72 -3.08
CA LEU A 192 -15.58 15.75 -4.15
C LEU A 192 -14.66 15.91 -5.37
N HIS A 193 -13.94 17.03 -5.52
CA HIS A 193 -13.06 17.24 -6.69
C HIS A 193 -11.94 16.20 -6.78
N PRO A 194 -11.27 15.81 -5.67
CA PRO A 194 -10.24 14.78 -5.73
C PRO A 194 -10.77 13.43 -6.22
N THR A 195 -12.06 13.11 -6.04
CA THR A 195 -12.62 11.78 -6.42
C THR A 195 -12.82 11.60 -7.93
N VAL A 196 -12.52 12.62 -8.74
CA VAL A 196 -12.55 12.57 -10.21
C VAL A 196 -11.64 11.48 -10.80
N TYR A 197 -10.67 10.95 -10.03
CA TYR A 197 -9.86 9.80 -10.48
C TYR A 197 -10.71 8.59 -10.86
N ARG A 198 -11.87 8.39 -10.22
CA ARG A 198 -12.80 7.30 -10.52
C ARG A 198 -13.29 7.38 -11.95
N THR A 199 -13.87 8.51 -12.31
CA THR A 199 -14.38 8.74 -13.67
C THR A 199 -13.25 8.80 -14.69
N LYS A 200 -12.06 9.31 -14.34
CA LYS A 200 -10.88 9.23 -15.22
C LYS A 200 -10.48 7.79 -15.54
N CYS A 201 -10.47 6.89 -14.55
CA CYS A 201 -10.24 5.46 -14.78
C CYS A 201 -11.32 4.88 -15.71
N LEU A 202 -12.60 5.13 -15.44
CA LEU A 202 -13.71 4.61 -16.25
C LEU A 202 -13.67 5.13 -17.69
N ARG A 203 -13.36 6.43 -17.89
CA ARG A 203 -13.17 7.04 -19.22
C ARG A 203 -12.02 6.38 -19.98
N PHE A 204 -10.92 6.06 -19.30
CA PHE A 204 -9.79 5.38 -19.90
C PHE A 204 -10.17 3.97 -20.39
N GLU A 205 -10.88 3.20 -19.56
CA GLU A 205 -11.37 1.86 -19.93
C GLU A 205 -12.37 1.90 -21.11
N ILE A 206 -13.23 2.92 -21.16
CA ILE A 206 -14.11 3.20 -22.32
C ILE A 206 -13.28 3.50 -23.56
N ALA A 207 -12.28 4.39 -23.46
CA ALA A 207 -11.46 4.84 -24.58
C ALA A 207 -10.63 3.70 -25.21
N ARG A 208 -10.14 2.76 -24.39
CA ARG A 208 -9.43 1.56 -24.88
C ARG A 208 -10.37 0.40 -25.27
N GLY A 209 -11.69 0.61 -25.21
CA GLY A 209 -12.69 -0.39 -25.61
C GLY A 209 -12.76 -1.61 -24.71
N ASN A 210 -12.42 -1.50 -23.41
CA ASN A 210 -12.40 -2.61 -22.45
C ASN A 210 -13.81 -3.00 -21.94
N TRP A 211 -14.79 -3.09 -22.83
CA TRP A 211 -16.20 -3.31 -22.48
C TRP A 211 -16.48 -4.64 -21.78
N ALA A 212 -15.67 -5.67 -22.08
CA ALA A 212 -15.74 -6.98 -21.46
C ALA A 212 -14.91 -7.09 -20.16
N LEU A 213 -14.16 -6.05 -19.77
CA LEU A 213 -13.16 -6.07 -18.71
C LEU A 213 -12.14 -7.22 -18.85
N SER A 214 -11.72 -7.50 -20.09
CA SER A 214 -10.74 -8.54 -20.41
C SER A 214 -9.34 -8.00 -20.64
N GLN A 215 -9.20 -6.69 -20.86
CA GLN A 215 -7.89 -6.06 -20.96
C GLN A 215 -7.42 -5.69 -19.55
N ILE A 216 -6.33 -6.33 -19.12
CA ILE A 216 -5.75 -6.18 -17.79
C ILE A 216 -4.27 -5.76 -17.89
N PRO A 217 -3.71 -5.11 -16.86
CA PRO A 217 -4.39 -4.62 -15.66
C PRO A 217 -5.28 -3.38 -15.95
N ILE A 218 -6.29 -3.16 -15.09
CA ILE A 218 -7.03 -1.90 -15.00
C ILE A 218 -6.28 -0.99 -14.03
N ASN A 219 -5.93 0.23 -14.45
CA ASN A 219 -5.26 1.20 -13.59
C ASN A 219 -6.28 2.02 -12.78
N ALA A 220 -6.59 1.55 -11.57
CA ALA A 220 -7.48 2.23 -10.64
C ALA A 220 -6.67 3.24 -9.77
N HIS A 221 -6.40 4.41 -10.34
CA HIS A 221 -5.70 5.52 -9.65
C HIS A 221 -4.30 5.15 -9.11
N GLY A 222 -3.49 4.50 -9.93
CA GLY A 222 -2.13 4.05 -9.58
C GLY A 222 -2.08 2.61 -9.06
N VAL A 223 -3.23 2.00 -8.78
CA VAL A 223 -3.33 0.58 -8.40
C VAL A 223 -3.60 -0.24 -9.66
N LEU A 224 -2.69 -1.16 -10.01
CA LEU A 224 -2.89 -2.09 -11.11
C LEU A 224 -3.77 -3.25 -10.64
N VAL A 225 -4.99 -3.32 -11.17
CA VAL A 225 -6.00 -4.28 -10.76
C VAL A 225 -6.15 -5.37 -11.81
N GLU A 226 -5.94 -6.61 -11.36
CA GLU A 226 -6.23 -7.84 -12.10
C GLU A 226 -7.29 -8.66 -11.34
N PRO A 227 -7.99 -9.61 -11.98
CA PRO A 227 -8.89 -10.51 -11.28
C PRO A 227 -8.14 -11.32 -10.21
N SER A 228 -8.81 -11.62 -9.09
CA SER A 228 -8.20 -12.49 -8.07
C SER A 228 -7.92 -13.88 -8.66
N PRO A 229 -6.79 -14.54 -8.32
CA PRO A 229 -6.63 -15.96 -8.64
C PRO A 229 -7.79 -16.71 -8.02
N THR A 230 -8.60 -17.39 -8.83
CA THR A 230 -9.75 -18.17 -8.37
C THR A 230 -9.25 -19.28 -7.45
N ILE A 231 -9.57 -19.21 -6.16
CA ILE A 231 -9.75 -20.42 -5.37
C ILE A 231 -11.11 -20.99 -5.82
N PRO A 232 -11.18 -22.22 -6.35
CA PRO A 232 -12.46 -22.83 -6.67
C PRO A 232 -13.34 -22.87 -5.42
N LEU A 233 -14.62 -22.50 -5.53
CA LEU A 233 -15.61 -22.79 -4.48
C LEU A 233 -15.54 -24.29 -4.14
N PRO A 234 -15.57 -24.69 -2.86
CA PRO A 234 -15.80 -26.08 -2.52
C PRO A 234 -17.20 -26.45 -3.00
N THR A 235 -17.27 -27.23 -4.07
CA THR A 235 -18.49 -27.90 -4.47
C THR A 235 -18.76 -29.04 -3.48
N GLY A 236 -19.79 -28.88 -2.66
CA GLY A 236 -20.63 -29.98 -2.17
C GLY A 236 -20.11 -30.86 -1.03
N ASN A 237 -20.89 -30.87 0.05
CA ASN A 237 -21.13 -31.97 0.99
C ASN A 237 -19.93 -32.77 1.53
N THR A 238 -19.65 -32.61 2.81
CA THR A 238 -19.49 -33.75 3.74
C THR A 238 -19.56 -33.30 5.20
N THR A 239 -20.64 -33.74 5.86
CA THR A 239 -20.72 -34.21 7.26
C THR A 239 -19.77 -33.62 8.31
N GLN A 240 -20.38 -33.00 9.33
CA GLN A 240 -19.78 -32.79 10.67
C GLN A 240 -19.09 -34.06 11.21
N PRO A 241 -18.03 -33.87 12.02
CA PRO A 241 -17.81 -34.74 13.15
C PRO A 241 -17.94 -33.97 14.48
N VAL A 242 -18.80 -34.52 15.32
CA VAL A 242 -18.89 -34.29 16.76
C VAL A 242 -17.72 -35.04 17.43
N ILE A 243 -16.95 -34.40 18.31
CA ILE A 243 -16.27 -34.99 19.48
C ILE A 243 -15.68 -33.83 20.30
N ALA A 244 -16.25 -33.50 21.46
CA ALA A 244 -16.07 -34.11 22.78
C ALA A 244 -14.81 -33.60 23.52
N SER A 245 -15.10 -32.88 24.61
CA SER A 245 -14.19 -32.31 25.59
C SER A 245 -13.32 -33.35 26.29
N THR A 246 -12.03 -33.03 26.52
CA THR A 246 -11.35 -33.39 27.78
C THR A 246 -10.21 -32.40 28.10
N ILE A 247 -10.27 -31.84 29.30
CA ILE A 247 -9.23 -31.04 29.97
C ILE A 247 -8.19 -32.00 30.58
N ALA A 248 -6.90 -31.64 30.56
CA ALA A 248 -5.96 -32.08 31.59
C ALA A 248 -4.84 -31.04 31.80
N PHE A 249 -4.73 -30.60 33.04
CA PHE A 249 -3.76 -29.66 33.62
C PHE A 249 -2.78 -30.45 34.48
N ILE A 250 -1.48 -30.28 34.27
CA ILE A 250 -0.33 -30.59 35.17
C ILE A 250 0.93 -30.15 34.39
N GLY A 251 1.95 -29.46 34.87
CA GLY A 251 2.40 -28.94 36.15
C GLY A 251 3.90 -28.63 35.96
N SER A 252 4.34 -27.39 36.22
CA SER A 252 5.77 -27.03 36.39
C SER A 252 6.14 -27.14 37.89
N PRO A 253 7.40 -26.96 38.39
CA PRO A 253 8.62 -26.39 37.75
C PRO A 253 9.97 -27.07 38.15
N ALA A 254 11.09 -26.55 37.59
CA ALA A 254 12.42 -26.30 38.20
C ALA A 254 13.52 -26.31 37.10
N ALA A 255 14.16 -25.18 36.79
CA ALA A 255 15.37 -24.59 37.39
C ALA A 255 16.69 -25.29 36.98
N GLY A 256 17.54 -24.54 36.25
CA GLY A 256 18.91 -24.92 35.88
C GLY A 256 19.67 -23.73 35.29
N SER A 257 20.61 -23.22 36.07
CA SER A 257 21.49 -22.06 35.85
C SER A 257 22.69 -22.32 34.93
N GLY A 258 23.20 -21.27 34.27
CA GLY A 258 24.58 -21.24 33.76
C GLY A 258 24.83 -20.07 32.80
N GLY A 259 25.54 -19.04 33.26
CA GLY A 259 25.96 -17.89 32.45
C GLY A 259 27.39 -18.00 31.93
N ALA A 260 27.71 -17.27 30.86
CA ALA A 260 29.02 -16.67 30.57
C ALA A 260 28.88 -15.59 29.49
N ALA A 261 29.59 -14.48 29.71
CA ALA A 261 29.54 -13.20 28.99
C ALA A 261 30.51 -13.15 27.77
N PRO A 262 30.57 -12.03 27.01
CA PRO A 262 30.84 -11.99 25.57
C PRO A 262 32.33 -11.85 25.18
N VAL A 263 32.63 -12.13 23.92
CA VAL A 263 33.95 -11.94 23.30
C VAL A 263 33.89 -10.78 22.31
N THR A 264 34.66 -9.73 22.60
CA THR A 264 34.91 -8.55 21.75
C THR A 264 36.11 -8.80 20.84
N ASN A 265 36.00 -8.50 19.54
CA ASN A 265 37.16 -8.28 18.67
C ASN A 265 37.00 -6.97 17.91
N SER A 266 38.04 -6.14 18.04
CA SER A 266 38.18 -4.75 17.60
C SER A 266 39.03 -4.62 16.33
N SER A 267 38.63 -3.74 15.40
CA SER A 267 39.48 -3.01 14.43
C SER A 267 38.64 -2.05 13.55
N PRO A 268 39.24 -1.00 12.96
CA PRO A 268 39.70 0.24 13.57
C PRO A 268 38.67 1.38 13.38
N ALA A 269 38.73 2.36 14.29
CA ALA A 269 37.84 3.50 14.35
C ALA A 269 37.95 4.40 13.11
N VAL A 270 36.90 4.39 12.28
CA VAL A 270 36.47 5.59 11.56
C VAL A 270 35.82 6.48 12.61
N ALA A 271 36.25 7.74 12.69
CA ALA A 271 35.68 8.70 13.62
C ALA A 271 34.15 8.65 13.55
N LEU A 272 33.49 8.26 14.66
CA LEU A 272 32.05 8.29 14.78
C LEU A 272 31.60 9.73 14.58
N ALA A 273 31.10 10.02 13.39
CA ALA A 273 30.33 11.24 13.18
C ALA A 273 29.23 11.24 14.24
N SER A 274 29.07 12.36 14.96
CA SER A 274 27.92 12.59 15.82
C SER A 274 26.88 13.32 15.01
N GLY A 275 25.63 12.88 15.03
CA GLY A 275 24.53 13.57 14.34
C GLY A 275 23.78 12.68 13.36
N PHE A 276 22.79 13.27 12.71
CA PHE A 276 21.82 12.55 11.89
C PHE A 276 22.48 11.69 10.80
N ALA A 277 23.44 12.24 10.04
CA ALA A 277 24.13 11.50 8.96
C ALA A 277 24.79 10.19 9.43
N ALA A 278 25.40 10.23 10.62
CA ALA A 278 26.03 9.06 11.20
C ALA A 278 25.02 8.03 11.68
N ASN A 279 23.91 8.48 12.26
CA ASN A 279 22.83 7.60 12.69
C ASN A 279 22.21 6.87 11.49
N VAL A 280 21.94 7.58 10.40
CA VAL A 280 21.40 7.00 9.15
C VAL A 280 22.37 5.95 8.60
N ALA A 281 23.67 6.24 8.55
CA ALA A 281 24.69 5.29 8.11
C ALA A 281 24.81 4.07 9.05
N SER A 282 24.81 4.28 10.37
CA SER A 282 24.86 3.20 11.36
C SER A 282 23.64 2.29 11.24
N SER A 283 22.43 2.86 11.17
CA SER A 283 21.20 2.09 11.02
C SER A 283 21.20 1.25 9.73
N ALA A 284 21.74 1.78 8.63
CA ALA A 284 21.83 1.01 7.38
C ALA A 284 22.85 -0.14 7.48
N ILE A 285 23.99 0.11 8.12
CA ILE A 285 25.01 -0.93 8.38
C ILE A 285 24.45 -2.01 9.32
N GLU A 286 23.66 -1.64 10.32
CA GLU A 286 22.99 -2.58 11.23
C GLU A 286 22.00 -3.48 10.48
N GLN A 287 21.15 -2.92 9.61
CA GLN A 287 20.23 -3.72 8.80
C GLN A 287 20.98 -4.59 7.79
N TRP A 288 22.05 -4.08 7.16
CA TRP A 288 22.90 -4.89 6.29
C TRP A 288 23.54 -6.07 7.02
N THR A 289 24.01 -5.84 8.25
CA THR A 289 24.56 -6.89 9.12
C THR A 289 23.48 -7.90 9.51
N PHE A 290 22.28 -7.43 9.85
CA PHE A 290 21.13 -8.27 10.15
C PHE A 290 20.77 -9.18 8.96
N PHE A 291 20.86 -8.68 7.74
CA PHE A 291 20.67 -9.46 6.50
C PHE A 291 21.89 -10.30 6.09
N GLY A 292 22.86 -10.53 6.97
CA GLY A 292 23.99 -11.42 6.70
C GLY A 292 25.06 -10.84 5.77
N GLY A 293 25.06 -9.53 5.55
CA GLY A 293 26.16 -8.82 4.92
C GLY A 293 26.30 -9.01 3.41
N GLN A 294 25.19 -9.10 2.66
CA GLN A 294 25.23 -9.26 1.20
C GLN A 294 26.09 -8.16 0.54
N ARG A 295 27.03 -8.55 -0.33
CA ARG A 295 27.98 -7.61 -0.94
C ARG A 295 28.19 -7.86 -2.42
N TYR A 296 28.14 -6.81 -3.22
CA TYR A 296 28.51 -6.84 -4.64
C TYR A 296 29.85 -6.15 -4.90
N ASN A 297 30.56 -6.55 -5.95
CA ASN A 297 31.72 -5.83 -6.46
C ASN A 297 31.31 -4.69 -7.41
N ARG A 298 32.28 -3.89 -7.88
CA ARG A 298 32.04 -2.78 -8.83
C ARG A 298 31.33 -3.22 -10.13
N LYS A 299 31.52 -4.47 -10.56
CA LYS A 299 30.89 -5.05 -11.77
C LYS A 299 29.47 -5.59 -11.51
N GLY A 300 28.95 -5.47 -10.30
CA GLY A 300 27.65 -6.00 -9.90
C GLY A 300 27.62 -7.50 -9.64
N SER A 301 28.77 -8.18 -9.61
CA SER A 301 28.83 -9.59 -9.23
C SER A 301 28.77 -9.74 -7.71
N ILE A 302 28.09 -10.78 -7.24
CA ILE A 302 27.98 -11.09 -5.83
C ILE A 302 29.33 -11.59 -5.27
N LEU A 303 29.81 -10.97 -4.19
CA LEU A 303 30.99 -11.37 -3.44
C LEU A 303 30.61 -12.14 -2.17
N GLN A 304 29.49 -11.77 -1.56
CA GLN A 304 28.94 -12.42 -0.38
C GLN A 304 27.43 -12.47 -0.51
N ILE A 305 26.85 -13.65 -0.26
CA ILE A 305 25.40 -13.86 -0.20
C ILE A 305 24.95 -13.60 1.24
N GLY A 306 23.97 -12.70 1.40
CA GLY A 306 23.25 -12.53 2.64
C GLY A 306 21.89 -13.24 2.59
N HIS A 307 21.12 -13.09 3.66
CA HIS A 307 19.76 -13.59 3.77
C HIS A 307 18.82 -12.88 2.80
N LYS A 308 17.85 -13.61 2.28
CA LYS A 308 16.84 -13.13 1.36
C LYS A 308 15.57 -12.74 2.08
N GLU A 309 14.85 -11.78 1.49
CA GLU A 309 13.60 -11.24 2.01
C GLU A 309 12.56 -12.31 2.34
N GLY A 310 12.51 -13.43 1.62
CA GLY A 310 11.56 -14.51 1.85
C GLY A 310 11.98 -15.54 2.90
N GLU A 311 13.17 -15.43 3.49
CA GLU A 311 13.64 -16.35 4.52
C GLU A 311 12.95 -16.07 5.86
N ASP A 312 12.65 -17.14 6.62
CA ASP A 312 12.08 -17.03 7.96
C ASP A 312 13.00 -16.24 8.89
N GLY A 313 12.49 -15.14 9.43
CA GLY A 313 13.24 -14.19 10.26
C GLY A 313 13.55 -12.87 9.54
N TRP A 314 13.58 -12.86 8.20
CA TRP A 314 13.86 -11.68 7.39
C TRP A 314 12.63 -11.08 6.75
N TRP A 315 11.65 -11.89 6.33
CA TRP A 315 10.38 -11.34 5.82
C TRP A 315 9.67 -10.51 6.88
N GLN A 316 9.68 -10.93 8.15
CA GLN A 316 9.10 -10.16 9.26
C GLN A 316 9.79 -8.80 9.43
N ARG A 317 11.11 -8.75 9.21
CA ARG A 317 11.85 -7.48 9.24
C ARG A 317 11.43 -6.59 8.09
N VAL A 318 11.21 -7.15 6.90
CA VAL A 318 10.66 -6.41 5.76
C VAL A 318 9.26 -5.87 6.07
N GLY A 319 8.39 -6.65 6.71
CA GLY A 319 7.09 -6.18 7.19
C GLY A 319 7.18 -4.98 8.13
N GLN A 320 8.17 -4.96 9.03
CA GLN A 320 8.40 -3.80 9.89
C GLN A 320 8.82 -2.54 9.12
N TYR A 321 9.53 -2.69 7.99
CA TYR A 321 9.84 -1.54 7.13
C TYR A 321 8.56 -0.97 6.51
N TRP A 322 7.63 -1.83 6.10
CA TRP A 322 6.34 -1.42 5.55
C TRP A 322 5.42 -0.79 6.58
N GLU A 323 5.25 -1.41 7.75
CA GLU A 323 4.48 -0.87 8.88
C GLU A 323 4.94 0.55 9.24
N ASN A 324 6.25 0.82 9.18
CA ASN A 324 6.84 2.12 9.52
C ASN A 324 6.41 3.27 8.60
N ILE A 325 5.93 2.96 7.41
CA ILE A 325 5.36 3.92 6.46
C ILE A 325 3.84 3.79 6.35
N GLY A 326 3.19 3.06 7.27
CA GLY A 326 1.75 2.86 7.29
C GLY A 326 1.25 1.88 6.23
N ARG A 327 2.09 0.90 5.84
CA ARG A 327 1.74 -0.23 4.97
C ARG A 327 1.74 -1.53 5.77
N ASP A 328 0.91 -1.61 6.80
CA ASP A 328 0.70 -2.82 7.59
C ASP A 328 -0.01 -3.95 6.80
N ASP A 329 -0.48 -3.64 5.60
CA ASP A 329 -0.96 -4.60 4.59
C ASP A 329 0.16 -5.41 3.92
N LEU A 330 1.42 -4.97 4.04
CA LEU A 330 2.58 -5.70 3.52
C LEU A 330 3.41 -6.24 4.67
N ASP A 331 3.38 -7.57 4.85
CA ASP A 331 4.08 -8.23 5.96
C ASP A 331 5.52 -8.62 5.64
N GLY A 332 5.92 -8.41 4.38
CA GLY A 332 7.26 -8.69 3.86
C GLY A 332 7.37 -9.97 3.04
N ARG A 333 6.29 -10.77 2.96
CA ARG A 333 6.18 -11.90 2.00
C ARG A 333 5.61 -11.50 0.65
N ASP A 334 5.20 -10.24 0.52
CA ASP A 334 4.67 -9.62 -0.69
C ASP A 334 5.79 -9.30 -1.69
N HIS A 335 6.44 -10.34 -2.22
CA HIS A 335 7.67 -10.22 -3.02
C HIS A 335 7.48 -9.44 -4.34
N GLU A 336 6.25 -9.21 -4.77
CA GLU A 336 5.90 -8.35 -5.90
C GLU A 336 6.00 -6.85 -5.58
N TRP A 337 6.07 -6.47 -4.30
CA TRP A 337 6.26 -5.08 -3.87
C TRP A 337 7.72 -4.82 -3.45
N PRO A 338 8.46 -3.97 -4.18
CA PRO A 338 9.84 -3.68 -3.82
C PRO A 338 9.91 -2.80 -2.57
N TRP A 339 10.36 -3.38 -1.46
CA TRP A 339 10.42 -2.72 -0.14
C TRP A 339 11.56 -1.73 0.04
N SER A 340 12.38 -1.49 -0.98
CA SER A 340 13.53 -0.60 -0.93
C SER A 340 13.20 0.81 -0.41
N ALA A 341 12.11 1.42 -0.90
CA ALA A 341 11.74 2.77 -0.47
C ALA A 341 11.20 2.81 0.97
N ALA A 342 10.51 1.76 1.40
CA ALA A 342 10.08 1.58 2.79
C ALA A 342 11.28 1.39 3.72
N PHE A 343 12.29 0.64 3.30
CA PHE A 343 13.56 0.52 4.02
C PHE A 343 14.27 1.85 4.20
N ILE A 344 14.44 2.65 3.14
CA ILE A 344 15.05 3.98 3.27
C ILE A 344 14.21 4.87 4.20
N SER A 345 12.88 4.86 4.05
CA SER A 345 11.96 5.59 4.92
C SER A 345 12.09 5.16 6.39
N TRP A 346 12.23 3.86 6.65
CA TRP A 346 12.46 3.30 7.98
C TRP A 346 13.78 3.81 8.57
N ILE A 347 14.88 3.73 7.81
CA ILE A 347 16.20 4.22 8.23
C ILE A 347 16.15 5.71 8.60
N MET A 348 15.50 6.53 7.76
CA MET A 348 15.32 7.96 8.01
C MET A 348 14.53 8.21 9.29
N ARG A 349 13.45 7.45 9.51
CA ARG A 349 12.61 7.60 10.71
C ARG A 349 13.37 7.22 11.97
N GLN A 350 14.06 6.06 11.97
CA GLN A 350 14.85 5.61 13.13
C GLN A 350 15.97 6.59 13.47
N SER A 351 16.48 7.32 12.48
CA SER A 351 17.58 8.27 12.65
C SER A 351 17.15 9.66 13.09
N GLY A 352 15.84 9.93 13.23
CA GLY A 352 15.31 11.23 13.68
C GLY A 352 15.06 12.24 12.56
N ALA A 353 14.67 11.78 11.35
CA ALA A 353 14.33 12.69 10.27
C ALA A 353 13.04 13.48 10.55
N GLU A 354 12.16 12.95 11.41
CA GLU A 354 10.87 13.54 11.78
C GLU A 354 10.06 13.94 10.54
N ASN A 355 9.35 15.07 10.54
CA ASN A 355 8.55 15.55 9.40
C ASN A 355 9.39 16.17 8.26
N ARG A 356 10.73 16.12 8.33
CA ARG A 356 11.64 16.76 7.36
C ARG A 356 12.01 15.86 6.18
N PHE A 357 11.53 14.61 6.17
CA PHE A 357 11.69 13.64 5.09
C PHE A 357 10.33 13.20 4.55
N ALA A 358 10.24 12.96 3.23
CA ALA A 358 9.00 12.52 2.59
C ALA A 358 8.91 10.99 2.56
N TYR A 359 8.53 10.39 3.69
CA TYR A 359 8.34 8.94 3.80
C TYR A 359 7.36 8.44 2.75
N SER A 360 7.75 7.36 2.05
CA SER A 360 6.96 6.84 0.95
C SER A 360 7.38 5.42 0.60
N ALA A 361 6.44 4.66 0.06
CA ALA A 361 6.72 3.40 -0.65
C ALA A 361 7.35 3.63 -2.04
N SER A 362 7.56 4.89 -2.46
CA SER A 362 8.16 5.24 -3.75
C SER A 362 9.40 6.13 -3.58
N HIS A 363 10.50 5.73 -4.21
CA HIS A 363 11.75 6.51 -4.28
C HIS A 363 11.54 7.88 -4.94
N ALA A 364 10.76 7.89 -6.03
CA ALA A 364 10.51 9.09 -6.83
C ALA A 364 9.90 10.22 -5.99
N THR A 365 9.13 9.90 -4.95
CA THR A 365 8.53 10.87 -4.03
C THR A 365 9.58 11.76 -3.37
N TYR A 366 10.56 11.18 -2.68
CA TYR A 366 11.56 11.96 -1.96
C TYR A 366 12.69 12.48 -2.85
N ILE A 367 13.03 11.79 -3.95
CA ILE A 367 13.95 12.34 -4.95
C ILE A 367 13.38 13.63 -5.53
N SER A 368 12.15 13.58 -6.06
CA SER A 368 11.49 14.74 -6.68
C SER A 368 11.29 15.87 -5.69
N LYS A 369 10.95 15.56 -4.43
CA LYS A 369 10.82 16.57 -3.39
C LYS A 369 12.16 17.25 -3.09
N SER A 370 13.27 16.50 -2.99
CA SER A 370 14.58 17.07 -2.67
C SER A 370 15.10 18.02 -3.75
N ILE A 371 14.87 17.70 -5.03
CA ILE A 371 15.23 18.56 -6.17
C ILE A 371 14.36 19.81 -6.18
N ARG A 372 13.05 19.65 -5.96
CA ARG A 372 12.11 20.78 -5.84
C ARG A 372 12.49 21.71 -4.70
N ASP A 373 12.77 21.15 -3.52
CA ASP A 373 13.19 21.91 -2.33
C ASP A 373 14.47 22.70 -2.60
N ARG A 374 15.45 22.12 -3.31
CA ARG A 374 16.66 22.85 -3.70
C ARG A 374 16.36 23.98 -4.66
N ASN A 375 15.61 23.70 -5.74
CA ASN A 375 15.28 24.69 -6.77
C ASN A 375 14.44 25.86 -6.19
N GLN A 376 13.68 25.60 -5.13
CA GLN A 376 12.90 26.61 -4.40
C GLN A 376 13.67 27.27 -3.25
N GLY A 377 14.90 26.84 -2.97
CA GLY A 377 15.69 27.36 -1.85
C GLY A 377 15.10 27.05 -0.47
N ASN A 378 14.33 25.97 -0.32
CA ASN A 378 13.71 25.59 0.95
C ASN A 378 14.77 25.24 2.00
N THR A 379 15.02 26.13 2.95
CA THR A 379 16.03 25.97 4.01
C THR A 379 15.63 24.97 5.09
N ASN A 380 14.35 24.61 5.19
CA ASN A 380 13.84 23.66 6.20
C ASN A 380 13.95 22.20 5.74
N ALA A 381 14.26 21.95 4.47
CA ALA A 381 14.39 20.61 3.92
C ALA A 381 15.65 19.90 4.43
N LEU A 382 15.49 18.65 4.89
CA LEU A 382 16.59 17.80 5.37
C LEU A 382 17.61 17.46 4.27
N TYR A 383 17.09 17.23 3.06
CA TYR A 383 17.84 16.87 1.88
C TYR A 383 17.59 17.87 0.75
N TRP A 384 18.64 18.16 -0.01
CA TRP A 384 18.54 18.78 -1.33
C TRP A 384 19.05 17.80 -2.38
N GLY A 385 18.37 17.75 -3.52
CA GLY A 385 18.87 17.01 -4.68
C GLY A 385 19.93 17.83 -5.41
N PHE A 386 21.01 17.22 -5.86
CA PHE A 386 22.11 17.82 -6.60
C PHE A 386 22.38 17.01 -7.86
N ARG A 387 22.90 17.66 -8.90
CA ARG A 387 23.57 16.96 -10.00
C ARG A 387 24.85 16.33 -9.48
N LEU A 388 25.27 15.24 -10.12
CA LEU A 388 26.39 14.42 -9.66
C LEU A 388 27.73 15.19 -9.59
N ASN A 389 27.88 16.25 -10.39
CA ASN A 389 29.06 17.12 -10.45
C ASN A 389 28.95 18.42 -9.62
N GLU A 390 27.89 18.62 -8.84
CA GLU A 390 27.69 19.83 -8.04
C GLU A 390 28.14 19.69 -6.59
N ARG A 391 28.10 18.46 -6.05
CA ARG A 391 28.46 18.19 -4.65
C ARG A 391 29.12 16.81 -4.53
N LYS A 392 30.24 16.74 -3.83
CA LYS A 392 30.91 15.48 -3.49
C LYS A 392 30.03 14.68 -2.52
N PRO A 393 29.91 13.35 -2.67
CA PRO A 393 29.12 12.53 -1.76
C PRO A 393 29.75 12.51 -0.36
N GLN A 394 28.89 12.46 0.64
CA GLN A 394 29.20 12.39 2.06
C GLN A 394 28.41 11.24 2.69
N VAL A 395 28.90 10.72 3.82
CA VAL A 395 28.16 9.74 4.63
C VAL A 395 26.80 10.34 5.00
N GLY A 396 25.73 9.55 4.84
CA GLY A 396 24.35 9.96 5.10
C GLY A 396 23.61 10.52 3.88
N ASP A 397 24.28 10.73 2.74
CA ASP A 397 23.62 11.08 1.49
C ASP A 397 22.90 9.87 0.85
N LEU A 398 21.93 10.12 -0.04
CA LEU A 398 21.37 9.08 -0.90
C LEU A 398 21.79 9.30 -2.35
N VAL A 399 22.23 8.24 -3.03
CA VAL A 399 22.44 8.24 -4.48
C VAL A 399 21.14 7.83 -5.19
N CYS A 400 20.82 8.46 -6.33
CA CYS A 400 19.54 8.28 -7.02
C CYS A 400 19.71 7.63 -8.39
N TRP A 401 18.94 6.56 -8.63
CA TRP A 401 19.00 5.74 -9.82
C TRP A 401 17.71 5.81 -10.62
N ASP A 402 17.85 5.94 -11.93
CA ASP A 402 16.79 5.75 -12.90
C ASP A 402 16.63 4.25 -13.19
N ARG A 403 15.39 3.78 -13.07
CA ARG A 403 14.95 2.42 -13.40
C ARG A 403 13.79 2.41 -14.40
N ASP A 404 13.41 3.56 -14.95
CA ASP A 404 12.28 3.69 -15.86
C ASP A 404 12.73 3.32 -17.29
N SER A 405 12.07 2.34 -17.89
CA SER A 405 12.37 1.92 -19.27
C SER A 405 11.76 2.84 -20.32
N ASP A 406 10.75 3.61 -19.94
CA ASP A 406 9.86 4.31 -20.86
C ASP A 406 10.11 5.81 -20.87
N LYS A 407 10.90 6.32 -19.91
CA LYS A 407 11.19 7.73 -19.72
C LYS A 407 12.66 7.91 -19.43
N VAL A 408 13.21 9.05 -19.85
CA VAL A 408 14.49 9.52 -19.35
C VAL A 408 14.25 10.22 -18.02
N VAL A 409 14.87 9.74 -16.94
CA VAL A 409 14.85 10.40 -15.64
C VAL A 409 16.23 10.98 -15.35
N ASP A 410 16.28 12.29 -15.15
CA ASP A 410 17.45 13.01 -14.69
C ASP A 410 17.02 14.14 -13.75
N TYR A 411 17.97 14.94 -13.27
CA TYR A 411 17.69 16.06 -12.37
C TYR A 411 16.58 17.00 -12.88
N ASP A 412 16.50 17.26 -14.18
CA ASP A 412 15.53 18.18 -14.79
C ASP A 412 14.21 17.49 -15.16
N HIS A 413 14.25 16.19 -15.44
CA HIS A 413 13.12 15.39 -15.91
C HIS A 413 12.55 14.49 -14.81
N GLN A 414 11.84 15.10 -13.86
CA GLN A 414 11.30 14.42 -12.68
C GLN A 414 9.85 13.94 -12.84
N HIS A 415 9.18 14.13 -13.99
CA HIS A 415 7.85 13.57 -14.29
C HIS A 415 6.80 13.66 -13.16
N LEU A 416 6.81 14.77 -12.41
CA LEU A 416 5.96 14.99 -11.22
C LEU A 416 6.07 13.91 -10.11
N GLY A 417 7.15 13.12 -10.11
CA GLY A 417 7.35 11.99 -9.20
C GLY A 417 6.77 10.66 -9.70
N HIS A 418 6.37 10.57 -10.98
CA HIS A 418 5.81 9.36 -11.58
C HIS A 418 6.83 8.64 -12.48
N TYR A 419 7.82 8.01 -11.86
CA TYR A 419 8.84 7.23 -12.56
C TYR A 419 9.41 6.12 -11.67
N ASN A 420 9.90 5.05 -12.29
CA ASN A 420 10.59 3.97 -11.58
C ASN A 420 11.99 4.44 -11.18
N SER A 421 12.34 4.29 -9.91
CA SER A 421 13.64 4.73 -9.38
C SER A 421 14.06 3.93 -8.15
N HIS A 422 15.30 4.13 -7.76
CA HIS A 422 15.89 3.54 -6.56
C HIS A 422 16.84 4.52 -5.89
N THR A 423 17.07 4.32 -4.59
CA THR A 423 18.11 5.01 -3.85
C THR A 423 18.89 4.04 -2.97
N ASP A 424 20.19 4.33 -2.84
CA ASP A 424 21.06 3.68 -1.86
C ASP A 424 21.71 4.75 -0.97
N LEU A 425 21.98 4.41 0.28
CA LEU A 425 22.59 5.29 1.26
C LEU A 425 24.11 5.20 1.24
N VAL A 426 24.79 6.34 1.20
CA VAL A 426 26.24 6.44 1.36
C VAL A 426 26.63 6.17 2.81
N VAL A 427 27.42 5.11 3.04
CA VAL A 427 27.85 4.70 4.38
C VAL A 427 29.34 4.87 4.64
N SER A 428 30.16 4.99 3.59
CA SER A 428 31.56 5.40 3.72
C SER A 428 32.06 6.06 2.44
N VAL A 429 33.01 6.98 2.58
CA VAL A 429 33.67 7.68 1.48
C VAL A 429 35.17 7.49 1.60
N SER A 430 35.82 6.99 0.54
CA SER A 430 37.27 6.93 0.39
C SER A 430 37.74 7.98 -0.62
N ALA A 431 39.01 7.92 -1.04
CA ALA A 431 39.56 8.85 -2.03
C ALA A 431 38.98 8.64 -3.44
N ASP A 432 38.72 7.39 -3.82
CA ASP A 432 38.37 6.99 -5.19
C ASP A 432 37.01 6.27 -5.29
N GLU A 433 36.37 5.96 -4.17
CA GLU A 433 35.07 5.29 -4.16
C GLU A 433 34.21 5.67 -2.94
N ILE A 434 32.91 5.40 -3.06
CA ILE A 434 31.98 5.34 -1.95
C ILE A 434 31.42 3.93 -1.81
N GLU A 435 31.05 3.57 -0.59
CA GLU A 435 30.24 2.39 -0.33
C GLU A 435 28.82 2.80 -0.02
N ILE A 436 27.88 2.14 -0.69
CA ILE A 436 26.45 2.41 -0.57
C ILE A 436 25.70 1.18 -0.12
N ILE A 437 24.59 1.38 0.62
CA ILE A 437 23.70 0.32 1.09
C ILE A 437 22.26 0.63 0.67
N GLY A 438 21.59 -0.34 0.05
CA GLY A 438 20.17 -0.26 -0.27
C GLY A 438 19.40 -1.52 0.04
N GLY A 439 18.10 -1.35 0.26
CA GLY A 439 17.15 -2.43 0.48
C GLY A 439 16.68 -3.06 -0.83
N ASN A 440 16.23 -4.30 -0.77
CA ASN A 440 15.69 -5.07 -1.90
C ASN A 440 16.58 -5.10 -3.17
N VAL A 441 17.90 -4.92 -3.01
CA VAL A 441 18.87 -5.13 -4.10
C VAL A 441 19.24 -6.61 -4.10
N GLY A 442 18.82 -7.35 -5.12
CA GLY A 442 18.95 -8.82 -5.14
C GLY A 442 18.22 -9.48 -3.97
N ASN A 443 17.04 -8.96 -3.63
CA ASN A 443 16.13 -9.46 -2.59
C ASN A 443 16.76 -9.48 -1.19
N SER A 444 17.68 -8.56 -0.89
CA SER A 444 18.37 -8.42 0.40
C SER A 444 18.72 -6.96 0.68
N VAL A 445 19.28 -6.67 1.86
CA VAL A 445 20.00 -5.41 2.11
C VAL A 445 21.43 -5.59 1.59
N THR A 446 21.81 -4.85 0.56
CA THR A 446 23.09 -5.07 -0.15
C THR A 446 24.01 -3.86 -0.05
N ARG A 447 25.28 -4.15 0.20
CA ARG A 447 26.37 -3.18 0.12
C ARG A 447 27.09 -3.29 -1.23
N ARG A 448 27.32 -2.16 -1.91
CA ARG A 448 28.06 -2.12 -3.18
C ARG A 448 28.94 -0.85 -3.30
N PRO A 449 30.08 -0.91 -3.99
CA PRO A 449 30.93 0.25 -4.23
C PRO A 449 30.50 1.03 -5.48
N LEU A 450 30.68 2.36 -5.45
CA LEU A 450 30.63 3.26 -6.61
C LEU A 450 31.94 4.04 -6.74
N ALA A 451 32.50 4.09 -7.93
CA ALA A 451 33.70 4.86 -8.20
C ALA A 451 33.41 6.37 -8.20
N LEU A 452 34.38 7.14 -7.73
CA LEU A 452 34.42 8.59 -7.85
C LEU A 452 35.31 8.99 -9.04
N THR A 453 35.07 10.19 -9.58
CA THR A 453 36.02 10.84 -10.49
C THR A 453 37.29 11.23 -9.74
N ASP A 454 38.36 11.58 -10.46
CA ASP A 454 39.61 12.06 -9.86
C ASP A 454 39.40 13.32 -8.99
N GLU A 455 38.37 14.10 -9.29
CA GLU A 455 37.97 15.28 -8.50
C GLU A 455 37.09 14.93 -7.29
N GLY A 456 36.72 13.66 -7.11
CA GLY A 456 35.91 13.17 -6.00
C GLY A 456 34.40 13.34 -6.16
N PHE A 457 33.90 13.48 -7.40
CA PHE A 457 32.47 13.54 -7.69
C PHE A 457 31.92 12.19 -8.15
N LEU A 458 30.61 12.06 -8.16
CA LEU A 458 29.95 10.97 -8.87
C LEU A 458 29.83 11.33 -10.37
N SER A 459 29.81 10.31 -11.22
CA SER A 459 29.54 10.46 -12.65
C SER A 459 28.34 9.62 -13.05
N ALA A 460 27.60 10.04 -14.06
CA ALA A 460 26.52 9.23 -14.62
C ALA A 460 27.09 7.88 -15.08
N SER A 461 26.57 6.80 -14.54
CA SER A 461 27.06 5.44 -14.81
C SER A 461 25.91 4.45 -14.73
N VAL A 462 26.03 3.35 -15.47
CA VAL A 462 25.05 2.26 -15.44
C VAL A 462 25.59 1.12 -14.60
N GLN A 463 24.83 0.70 -13.59
CA GLN A 463 25.15 -0.49 -12.78
C GLN A 463 23.89 -1.30 -12.54
N GLY A 464 23.91 -2.60 -12.86
CA GLY A 464 22.75 -3.47 -12.65
C GLY A 464 21.51 -3.12 -13.50
N GLY A 465 21.69 -2.42 -14.63
CA GLY A 465 20.60 -1.96 -15.50
C GLY A 465 19.97 -0.62 -15.09
N GLU A 466 20.57 0.07 -14.12
CA GLU A 466 20.08 1.33 -13.55
C GLU A 466 21.06 2.45 -13.85
N THR A 467 20.57 3.67 -14.09
CA THR A 467 21.43 4.82 -14.40
C THR A 467 21.51 5.78 -13.22
N LEU A 468 22.70 6.03 -12.70
CA LEU A 468 22.91 7.02 -11.64
C LEU A 468 22.71 8.44 -12.22
N PHE A 469 21.82 9.24 -11.62
CA PHE A 469 21.48 10.57 -12.18
C PHE A 469 21.52 11.74 -11.20
N ALA A 470 21.37 11.51 -9.90
CA ALA A 470 21.38 12.57 -8.89
C ALA A 470 21.91 12.10 -7.53
N LEU A 471 22.23 13.09 -6.69
CA LEU A 471 22.63 12.91 -5.30
C LEU A 471 21.66 13.69 -4.39
N MET A 472 20.99 13.04 -3.45
CA MET A 472 20.30 13.73 -2.36
C MET A 472 21.30 13.99 -1.24
N GLY A 473 21.76 15.23 -1.15
CA GLY A 473 22.71 15.68 -0.14
C GLY A 473 22.03 16.09 1.15
N TYR A 474 22.44 15.49 2.27
CA TYR A 474 22.05 15.93 3.61
C TYR A 474 22.66 17.31 3.91
N ARG A 475 21.87 18.19 4.54
CA ARG A 475 22.21 19.61 4.65
C ARG A 475 22.63 20.12 6.01
N PHE A 476 22.29 19.40 7.08
CA PHE A 476 22.52 19.90 8.44
C PHE A 476 23.86 19.36 8.98
N PRO A 477 24.62 20.11 9.76
CA PRO A 477 25.66 19.55 10.64
C PRO A 477 25.04 18.83 11.84
#